data_AF-A0A1Q5QA23-F1
#
_entry.id   AF-A0A1Q5QA23-F1
#
_cell.length_a   1.000
_cell.length_b   1.000
_cell.length_c   1.000
_cell.angle_alpha   90.00
_cell.angle_beta   90.00
_cell.angle_gamma   90.00
#
_symmetry.space_group_name_H-M   'P 1'
#
loop_
_entity.id
_entity.type
_entity.pdbx_description
1 polymer ?
#
loop_
_entity_poly.entity_id
_entity_poly.type
_entity_poly.pdbx_seq_one_letter_code
_entity_poly.pdbx_strand_id
1 'polypeptide(L)'
;MAGFLRGFYSLSALYIDSDHDVAVIASRKALELALLNKVHEACSILEIIAHERSETYHDRPFIRLVSEGVYFMYEGAGLSPPAGLVAEIVFDEENLESLEQELLQRIPYLPEDLTFGKGSTEEDFGKLKTWVQNVESERGSNGGLDATTGHDAMLLSSGLVGLLCIALHLNKFSEADGIMTRIVSRLDANKQSEYLTYIRPAWKQYFLSGWLRDKIGVSDDELKQYAEFVRDTTKQRLQDGRLRASDVFKGRPLVEMLEELDRNTLRFPKLYEEYGYVTDDDDEQTEGQAGGQNAIFTAPKTILRTPATTARIKEVELRLGCSLPEDLKEFYALTNGTRLVVSGPYLGLERPFPKVELLLWEESPDWMSSYQLELLPGARLSASIEWPNIDCGGIAMYENDGQGTKYLWYFQGELLEKAKSTLEKAYSEAAEPGKRVLDNLVKEYHGSWAQLRNLQSCWYQQGWGGPGLNVFHNFRDYLSLVVLESYF
;
A
#
# COMPACT_ATOMS: atom_id res chain seq x y z
N MET A 1 10.58 14.74 13.88
CA MET A 1 9.37 14.48 13.06
C MET A 1 8.19 14.13 13.94
N ALA A 2 7.28 15.10 14.11
CA ALA A 2 5.99 14.89 14.75
C ALA A 2 5.17 13.84 13.99
N GLY A 3 4.29 13.15 14.72
CA GLY A 3 3.53 11.99 14.25
C GLY A 3 2.76 12.17 12.93
N PHE A 4 2.38 13.41 12.57
CA PHE A 4 1.59 13.72 11.38
C PHE A 4 2.16 13.19 10.05
N LEU A 5 3.49 13.13 9.94
CA LEU A 5 4.17 12.60 8.77
C LEU A 5 4.50 11.10 8.90
N ARG A 6 4.29 10.48 10.08
CA ARG A 6 4.51 9.05 10.34
C ARG A 6 3.43 8.20 9.67
N GLY A 7 3.58 8.13 8.36
CA GLY A 7 2.90 7.32 7.37
C GLY A 7 3.50 7.66 6.00
N PHE A 8 4.82 7.87 5.99
CA PHE A 8 5.56 8.60 4.96
C PHE A 8 5.22 8.09 3.55
N TYR A 9 5.10 9.02 2.60
CA TYR A 9 5.54 8.72 1.23
C TYR A 9 6.96 8.22 1.40
N SER A 10 7.17 6.92 1.26
CA SER A 10 8.48 6.32 1.46
C SER A 10 9.02 5.90 0.11
N LEU A 11 10.25 5.38 0.06
CA LEU A 11 10.72 4.71 -1.15
C LEU A 11 9.77 3.57 -1.57
N SER A 12 8.88 3.10 -0.68
CA SER A 12 7.73 2.25 -1.01
C SER A 12 6.90 2.75 -2.19
N ALA A 13 6.75 4.07 -2.35
CA ALA A 13 6.01 4.66 -3.46
C ALA A 13 6.63 4.33 -4.82
N LEU A 14 7.95 4.10 -4.91
CA LEU A 14 8.61 3.64 -6.13
C LEU A 14 8.21 2.20 -6.51
N TYR A 15 7.69 1.42 -5.56
CA TYR A 15 7.32 0.02 -5.75
C TYR A 15 5.82 -0.20 -5.95
N ILE A 16 5.00 0.86 -5.86
CA ILE A 16 3.55 0.76 -6.08
C ILE A 16 3.28 0.44 -7.55
N ASP A 17 2.42 -0.54 -7.80
CA ASP A 17 2.09 -1.04 -9.16
C ASP A 17 1.28 -0.04 -9.99
N SER A 18 0.47 0.76 -9.32
CA SER A 18 -0.56 1.57 -9.95
C SER A 18 -0.16 3.05 -9.96
N ASP A 19 0.07 3.62 -11.15
CA ASP A 19 0.26 5.07 -11.31
C ASP A 19 -0.92 5.87 -10.72
N HIS A 20 -2.12 5.27 -10.73
CA HIS A 20 -3.29 5.83 -10.08
C HIS A 20 -3.10 5.92 -8.56
N ASP A 21 -2.60 4.87 -7.92
CA ASP A 21 -2.40 4.86 -6.46
C ASP A 21 -1.24 5.78 -6.07
N VAL A 22 -0.16 5.81 -6.87
CA VAL A 22 0.95 6.77 -6.72
C VAL A 22 0.43 8.20 -6.76
N ALA A 23 -0.41 8.54 -7.74
CA ALA A 23 -1.04 9.85 -7.88
C ALA A 23 -1.96 10.19 -6.70
N VAL A 24 -2.79 9.24 -6.25
CA VAL A 24 -3.69 9.43 -5.10
C VAL A 24 -2.92 9.64 -3.80
N ILE A 25 -1.85 8.89 -3.58
CA ILE A 25 -1.03 9.03 -2.38
C ILE A 25 -0.26 10.36 -2.44
N ALA A 26 0.35 10.69 -3.57
CA ALA A 26 1.08 11.94 -3.74
C ALA A 26 0.17 13.17 -3.59
N SER A 27 -1.06 13.11 -4.11
CA SER A 27 -2.04 14.19 -3.98
C SER A 27 -2.50 14.40 -2.53
N ARG A 28 -2.70 13.32 -1.77
CA ARG A 28 -2.95 13.39 -0.33
C ARG A 28 -1.79 14.04 0.41
N LYS A 29 -0.56 13.66 0.09
CA LYS A 29 0.64 14.26 0.71
C LYS A 29 0.84 15.73 0.34
N ALA A 30 0.50 16.12 -0.89
CA ALA A 30 0.46 17.52 -1.28
C ALA A 30 -0.54 18.32 -0.42
N LEU A 31 -1.74 17.79 -0.17
CA LEU A 31 -2.69 18.47 0.71
C LEU A 31 -2.23 18.53 2.16
N GLU A 32 -1.67 17.45 2.71
CA GLU A 32 -1.07 17.47 4.05
C GLU A 32 0.03 18.53 4.18
N LEU A 33 0.88 18.69 3.16
CA LEU A 33 1.88 19.76 3.10
C LEU A 33 1.22 21.15 3.07
N ALA A 34 0.15 21.32 2.28
CA ALA A 34 -0.60 22.57 2.22
C ALA A 34 -1.27 22.92 3.56
N LEU A 35 -1.79 21.93 4.30
CA LEU A 35 -2.30 22.11 5.67
C LEU A 35 -1.23 22.69 6.60
N LEU A 36 0.05 22.45 6.32
CA LEU A 36 1.21 22.94 7.06
C LEU A 36 1.86 24.19 6.44
N ASN A 37 1.07 24.94 5.65
CA ASN A 37 1.50 26.17 4.98
C ASN A 37 2.61 25.98 3.93
N LYS A 38 2.65 24.82 3.27
CA LYS A 38 3.57 24.52 2.15
C LYS A 38 2.84 24.46 0.81
N VAL A 39 2.09 25.52 0.51
CA VAL A 39 1.22 25.56 -0.67
C VAL A 39 2.02 25.48 -1.98
N HIS A 40 3.16 26.18 -2.07
CA HIS A 40 3.97 26.15 -3.29
C HIS A 40 4.55 24.77 -3.57
N GLU A 41 5.05 24.10 -2.54
CA GLU A 41 5.58 22.75 -2.65
C GLU A 41 4.46 21.74 -2.97
N ALA A 42 3.28 21.90 -2.37
CA ALA A 42 2.09 21.12 -2.70
C ALA A 42 1.67 21.28 -4.18
N CYS A 43 1.61 22.51 -4.68
CA CYS A 43 1.31 22.79 -6.08
C CYS A 43 2.31 22.13 -7.02
N SER A 44 3.62 22.16 -6.70
CA SER A 44 4.65 21.51 -7.51
C SER A 44 4.45 20.00 -7.62
N ILE A 45 4.02 19.33 -6.55
CA ILE A 45 3.68 17.89 -6.59
C ILE A 45 2.45 17.67 -7.47
N LEU A 46 1.40 18.47 -7.31
CA LEU A 46 0.16 18.37 -8.08
C LEU A 46 0.37 18.62 -9.59
N GLU A 47 1.26 19.54 -9.95
CA GLU A 47 1.65 19.82 -11.35
C GLU A 47 2.29 18.61 -12.03
N ILE A 48 3.16 17.88 -11.32
CA ILE A 48 3.78 16.66 -11.84
C ILE A 48 2.71 15.60 -12.12
N ILE A 49 1.79 15.41 -11.17
CA ILE A 49 0.69 14.45 -11.34
C ILE A 49 -0.18 14.85 -12.56
N ALA A 50 -0.48 16.15 -12.73
CA ALA A 50 -1.25 16.66 -13.86
C ALA A 50 -0.53 16.45 -15.21
N HIS A 51 0.76 16.77 -15.27
CA HIS A 51 1.57 16.68 -16.49
C HIS A 51 1.68 15.24 -17.00
N GLU A 52 2.16 14.32 -16.16
CA GLU A 52 2.45 12.93 -16.56
C GLU A 52 1.18 12.15 -16.98
N ARG A 53 0.02 12.51 -16.41
CA ARG A 53 -1.27 11.93 -16.79
C ARG A 53 -1.78 12.40 -18.13
N SER A 54 -1.55 13.66 -18.48
CA SER A 54 -1.99 14.21 -19.77
C SER A 54 -1.34 13.48 -20.96
N GLU A 55 -0.15 12.93 -20.75
CA GLU A 55 0.60 12.15 -21.75
C GLU A 55 0.19 10.67 -21.78
N THR A 56 -0.24 10.10 -20.65
CA THR A 56 -0.39 8.65 -20.49
C THR A 56 -1.85 8.16 -20.57
N TYR A 57 -2.83 8.98 -20.16
CA TYR A 57 -4.24 8.55 -20.06
C TYR A 57 -5.21 9.61 -20.60
N HIS A 58 -5.61 9.47 -21.88
CA HIS A 58 -6.53 10.41 -22.53
C HIS A 58 -8.00 10.29 -22.08
N ASP A 59 -8.39 9.18 -21.43
CA ASP A 59 -9.81 8.81 -21.32
C ASP A 59 -10.44 8.93 -19.92
N ARG A 60 -9.73 9.46 -18.90
CA ARG A 60 -10.33 9.69 -17.56
C ARG A 60 -10.05 11.09 -17.03
N PRO A 61 -11.09 11.82 -16.58
CA PRO A 61 -10.91 13.09 -15.93
C PRO A 61 -10.09 12.92 -14.64
N PHE A 62 -9.05 13.74 -14.53
CA PHE A 62 -8.16 13.84 -13.38
C PHE A 62 -8.88 14.06 -12.03
N ILE A 63 -10.10 14.62 -12.08
CA ILE A 63 -10.98 14.97 -10.96
C ILE A 63 -11.13 13.86 -9.90
N ARG A 64 -11.04 12.58 -10.28
CA ARG A 64 -11.18 11.47 -9.32
C ARG A 64 -9.91 11.11 -8.55
N LEU A 65 -8.77 11.75 -8.82
CA LEU A 65 -7.45 11.37 -8.29
C LEU A 65 -6.98 12.24 -7.11
N VAL A 66 -7.50 13.46 -7.03
CA VAL A 66 -7.10 14.43 -6.02
C VAL A 66 -8.30 14.65 -5.11
N SER A 67 -8.04 14.70 -3.80
CA SER A 67 -9.10 15.06 -2.86
C SER A 67 -9.64 16.44 -3.21
N GLU A 68 -10.95 16.56 -3.24
CA GLU A 68 -11.67 17.80 -3.52
C GLU A 68 -11.39 18.89 -2.46
N GLY A 69 -10.75 18.58 -1.34
CA GLY A 69 -10.17 19.60 -0.45
C GLY A 69 -9.16 20.53 -1.15
N VAL A 70 -8.63 20.13 -2.31
CA VAL A 70 -7.72 20.96 -3.12
C VAL A 70 -8.37 22.26 -3.62
N TYR A 71 -9.69 22.30 -3.82
CA TYR A 71 -10.35 23.55 -4.23
C TYR A 71 -10.25 24.61 -3.14
N PHE A 72 -10.43 24.23 -1.87
CA PHE A 72 -10.31 25.15 -0.75
C PHE A 72 -8.87 25.58 -0.49
N MET A 73 -7.90 24.73 -0.81
CA MET A 73 -6.48 25.11 -0.83
C MET A 73 -6.23 26.25 -1.82
N TYR A 74 -6.65 26.09 -3.08
CA TYR A 74 -6.45 27.08 -4.14
C TYR A 74 -7.21 28.38 -3.84
N GLU A 75 -8.47 28.29 -3.40
CA GLU A 75 -9.27 29.46 -2.99
C GLU A 75 -8.60 30.20 -1.83
N GLY A 76 -8.20 29.47 -0.79
CA GLY A 76 -7.59 30.05 0.39
C GLY A 76 -6.28 30.77 0.08
N ALA A 77 -5.48 30.20 -0.83
CA ALA A 77 -4.19 30.76 -1.25
C ALA A 77 -4.30 31.84 -2.34
N GLY A 78 -5.48 32.05 -2.92
CA GLY A 78 -5.66 32.96 -4.06
C GLY A 78 -4.91 32.51 -5.32
N LEU A 79 -4.79 31.19 -5.51
CA LEU A 79 -4.08 30.56 -6.63
C LEU A 79 -5.07 29.91 -7.59
N SER A 80 -4.67 29.75 -8.85
CA SER A 80 -5.42 28.96 -9.82
C SER A 80 -4.83 27.56 -9.93
N PRO A 81 -5.68 26.53 -10.00
CA PRO A 81 -5.22 25.16 -10.20
C PRO A 81 -4.62 24.99 -11.61
N PRO A 82 -3.60 24.11 -11.77
CA PRO A 82 -3.10 23.71 -13.07
C PRO A 82 -4.21 23.20 -14.00
N ALA A 83 -4.06 23.45 -15.30
CA ALA A 83 -4.98 22.96 -16.31
C ALA A 83 -5.09 21.43 -16.24
N GLY A 84 -6.33 20.93 -16.18
CA GLY A 84 -6.60 19.51 -16.06
C GLY A 84 -6.46 18.94 -14.64
N LEU A 85 -6.06 19.70 -13.61
CA LEU A 85 -5.99 19.22 -12.23
C LEU A 85 -7.37 19.13 -11.54
N VAL A 86 -8.29 19.99 -11.94
CA VAL A 86 -9.63 20.04 -11.36
C VAL A 86 -10.66 20.23 -12.47
N ALA A 87 -11.92 19.93 -12.17
CA ALA A 87 -13.02 20.29 -13.06
C ALA A 87 -12.99 21.81 -13.27
N GLU A 88 -13.63 22.28 -14.33
CA GLU A 88 -13.96 23.69 -14.55
C GLU A 88 -14.99 24.19 -13.49
N ILE A 89 -14.77 23.90 -12.20
CA ILE A 89 -15.48 24.57 -11.12
C ILE A 89 -15.01 26.01 -11.17
N VAL A 90 -15.95 26.89 -11.47
CA VAL A 90 -15.77 28.32 -11.30
C VAL A 90 -15.64 28.57 -9.80
N PHE A 91 -14.53 29.19 -9.37
CA PHE A 91 -14.28 29.58 -7.97
C PHE A 91 -15.17 30.75 -7.55
N ASP A 92 -16.49 30.60 -7.70
CA ASP A 92 -17.49 31.49 -7.13
C ASP A 92 -18.05 30.92 -5.83
N GLU A 93 -18.66 31.81 -5.05
CA GLU A 93 -19.12 31.50 -3.70
C GLU A 93 -20.20 30.40 -3.68
N GLU A 94 -21.11 30.40 -4.66
CA GLU A 94 -22.21 29.43 -4.73
C GLU A 94 -21.67 28.02 -4.98
N ASN A 95 -20.75 27.87 -5.93
CA ASN A 95 -20.12 26.59 -6.24
C ASN A 95 -19.26 26.07 -5.08
N LEU A 96 -18.52 26.96 -4.40
CA LEU A 96 -17.68 26.58 -3.27
C LEU A 96 -18.51 26.21 -2.03
N GLU A 97 -19.64 26.89 -1.78
CA GLU A 97 -20.58 26.52 -0.73
C GLU A 97 -21.23 25.17 -1.02
N SER A 98 -21.66 24.93 -2.26
CA SER A 98 -22.21 23.64 -2.69
C SER A 98 -21.21 22.49 -2.50
N LEU A 99 -19.95 22.71 -2.91
CA LEU A 99 -18.87 21.74 -2.72
C LEU A 99 -18.58 21.48 -1.24
N GLU A 100 -18.56 22.51 -0.40
CA GLU A 100 -18.36 22.34 1.05
C GLU A 100 -19.46 21.46 1.64
N GLN A 101 -20.73 21.69 1.27
CA GLN A 101 -21.84 20.86 1.71
C GLN A 101 -21.72 19.40 1.25
N GLU A 102 -21.38 19.17 -0.01
CA GLU A 102 -21.17 17.81 -0.53
C GLU A 102 -20.05 17.09 0.23
N LEU A 103 -18.94 17.75 0.50
CA LEU A 103 -17.81 17.16 1.21
C LEU A 103 -18.11 16.86 2.67
N LEU A 104 -18.85 17.74 3.35
CA LEU A 104 -19.28 17.52 4.72
C LEU A 104 -20.21 16.30 4.83
N GLN A 105 -21.10 16.09 3.85
CA GLN A 105 -21.97 14.90 3.80
C GLN A 105 -21.20 13.59 3.57
N ARG A 106 -19.99 13.65 3.00
CA ARG A 106 -19.12 12.48 2.82
C ARG A 106 -18.33 12.11 4.08
N ILE A 107 -18.31 12.96 5.12
CA ILE A 107 -17.71 12.61 6.40
C ILE A 107 -18.61 11.57 7.08
N PRO A 108 -18.13 10.32 7.27
CA PRO A 108 -18.97 9.26 7.80
C PRO A 108 -19.28 9.49 9.28
N TYR A 109 -20.40 8.93 9.73
CA TYR A 109 -20.82 8.89 11.13
C TYR A 109 -21.19 10.24 11.78
N LEU A 110 -21.23 11.33 11.02
CA LEU A 110 -21.88 12.54 11.49
C LEU A 110 -23.39 12.28 11.68
N PRO A 111 -24.02 12.81 12.76
CA PRO A 111 -25.46 12.67 12.95
C PRO A 111 -26.25 13.33 11.81
N GLU A 112 -27.19 12.60 11.22
CA GLU A 112 -27.97 13.04 10.04
C GLU A 112 -28.95 14.19 10.35
N ASP A 113 -29.31 14.39 11.62
CA ASP A 113 -30.25 15.42 12.06
C ASP A 113 -29.60 16.79 12.29
N LEU A 114 -28.31 16.92 12.00
CA LEU A 114 -27.54 18.15 12.23
C LEU A 114 -27.18 18.85 10.91
N THR A 115 -27.17 20.18 10.96
CA THR A 115 -26.71 21.00 9.83
C THR A 115 -25.23 21.34 10.00
N PHE A 116 -24.42 21.04 8.98
CA PHE A 116 -22.99 21.36 8.94
C PHE A 116 -22.73 22.44 7.89
N GLY A 117 -21.76 23.34 8.14
CA GLY A 117 -21.42 24.41 7.22
C GLY A 117 -22.28 25.68 7.38
N LYS A 118 -22.51 26.39 6.27
CA LYS A 118 -23.34 27.60 6.27
C LYS A 118 -24.79 27.25 6.61
N GLY A 119 -25.31 27.80 7.71
CA GLY A 119 -26.65 27.52 8.22
C GLY A 119 -26.67 26.68 9.51
N SER A 120 -25.52 26.20 9.98
CA SER A 120 -25.41 25.58 11.31
C SER A 120 -25.88 26.54 12.41
N THR A 121 -26.45 25.95 13.46
CA THR A 121 -27.03 26.68 14.60
C THR A 121 -26.31 26.38 15.91
N GLU A 122 -26.56 27.22 16.93
CA GLU A 122 -26.14 26.97 18.31
C GLU A 122 -26.66 25.63 18.85
N GLU A 123 -27.85 25.21 18.43
CA GLU A 123 -28.44 23.93 18.80
C GLU A 123 -27.64 22.77 18.20
N ASP A 124 -27.28 22.85 16.91
CA ASP A 124 -26.45 21.85 16.24
C ASP A 124 -25.10 21.69 16.95
N PHE A 125 -24.47 22.82 17.31
CA PHE A 125 -23.21 22.83 18.06
C PHE A 125 -23.35 22.13 19.42
N GLY A 126 -24.41 22.43 20.17
CA GLY A 126 -24.69 21.81 21.48
C GLY A 126 -24.92 20.30 21.39
N LYS A 127 -25.72 19.86 20.40
CA LYS A 127 -26.00 18.44 20.15
C LYS A 127 -24.73 17.68 19.78
N LEU A 128 -23.96 18.18 18.82
CA LEU A 128 -22.73 17.52 18.38
C LEU A 128 -21.68 17.49 19.50
N LYS A 129 -21.59 18.55 20.31
CA LYS A 129 -20.65 18.60 21.44
C LYS A 129 -20.96 17.51 22.46
N THR A 130 -22.24 17.31 22.76
CA THR A 130 -22.71 16.22 23.64
C THR A 130 -22.40 14.86 23.02
N TRP A 131 -22.64 14.69 21.72
CA TRP A 131 -22.33 13.46 21.01
C TRP A 131 -20.84 13.10 21.08
N VAL A 132 -19.94 14.06 20.82
CA VAL A 132 -18.49 13.86 20.92
C VAL A 132 -18.08 13.46 22.34
N GLN A 133 -18.64 14.13 23.36
CA GLN A 133 -18.37 13.79 24.76
C GLN A 133 -18.80 12.35 25.11
N ASN A 134 -19.94 11.90 24.57
CA ASN A 134 -20.40 10.53 24.76
C ASN A 134 -19.43 9.53 24.12
N VAL A 135 -19.01 9.76 22.87
CA VAL A 135 -18.01 8.92 22.18
C VAL A 135 -16.73 8.79 23.02
N GLU A 136 -16.21 9.89 23.54
CA GLU A 136 -15.01 9.89 24.38
C GLU A 136 -15.22 9.14 25.70
N SER A 137 -16.37 9.32 26.35
CA SER A 137 -16.66 8.70 27.65
C SER A 137 -16.93 7.19 27.57
N GLU A 138 -17.63 6.74 26.53
CA GLU A 138 -18.05 5.34 26.37
C GLU A 138 -16.94 4.47 25.78
N ARG A 139 -16.06 5.06 24.97
CA ARG A 139 -15.06 4.32 24.17
C ARG A 139 -13.60 4.64 24.52
N GLY A 140 -13.35 5.69 25.31
CA GLY A 140 -12.01 6.14 25.66
C GLY A 140 -11.21 5.20 26.56
N SER A 141 -11.87 4.26 27.25
CA SER A 141 -11.20 3.26 28.10
C SER A 141 -10.39 2.22 27.32
N ASN A 142 -10.63 2.06 26.00
CA ASN A 142 -10.02 1.01 25.18
C ASN A 142 -8.80 1.47 24.37
N GLY A 143 -8.36 2.74 24.48
CA GLY A 143 -7.23 3.28 23.72
C GLY A 143 -7.42 3.37 22.19
N GLY A 144 -8.55 2.89 21.67
CA GLY A 144 -8.83 2.85 20.23
C GLY A 144 -9.25 4.18 19.60
N LEU A 145 -9.49 5.21 20.41
CA LEU A 145 -9.89 6.54 19.91
C LEU A 145 -8.77 7.26 19.17
N ASP A 146 -7.50 7.02 19.51
CA ASP A 146 -6.36 7.66 18.85
C ASP A 146 -5.62 6.71 17.92
N ALA A 147 -6.23 5.56 17.60
CA ALA A 147 -5.67 4.60 16.68
C ALA A 147 -5.64 5.14 15.24
N THR A 148 -4.63 4.72 14.48
CA THR A 148 -4.47 5.06 13.05
C THR A 148 -5.48 4.34 12.16
N THR A 149 -6.18 3.34 12.70
CA THR A 149 -7.21 2.55 12.04
C THR A 149 -8.42 2.34 12.98
N GLY A 150 -9.47 1.69 12.48
CA GLY A 150 -10.61 1.30 13.29
C GLY A 150 -11.74 2.33 13.33
N HIS A 151 -12.91 1.84 13.72
CA HIS A 151 -14.18 2.56 13.69
C HIS A 151 -14.25 3.68 14.74
N ASP A 152 -13.73 3.42 15.95
CA ASP A 152 -13.80 4.37 17.07
C ASP A 152 -12.97 5.63 16.82
N ALA A 153 -11.77 5.47 16.26
CA ALA A 153 -10.94 6.58 15.84
C ALA A 153 -11.62 7.45 14.79
N MET A 154 -12.25 6.82 13.77
CA MET A 154 -12.99 7.54 12.73
C MET A 154 -14.17 8.32 13.30
N LEU A 155 -14.97 7.71 14.19
CA LEU A 155 -16.10 8.36 14.84
C LEU A 155 -15.69 9.69 15.50
N LEU A 156 -14.64 9.63 16.32
CA LEU A 156 -14.17 10.83 17.02
C LEU A 156 -13.56 11.85 16.04
N SER A 157 -12.85 11.39 15.01
CA SER A 157 -12.29 12.28 13.98
C SER A 157 -13.37 13.00 13.19
N SER A 158 -14.44 12.31 12.79
CA SER A 158 -15.62 12.92 12.17
C SER A 158 -16.27 13.96 13.09
N GLY A 159 -16.52 13.60 14.35
CA GLY A 159 -17.15 14.50 15.32
C GLY A 159 -16.37 15.78 15.60
N LEU A 160 -15.05 15.67 15.80
CA LEU A 160 -14.20 16.83 16.05
C LEU A 160 -14.14 17.77 14.84
N VAL A 161 -14.08 17.22 13.63
CA VAL A 161 -14.08 18.01 12.39
C VAL A 161 -15.43 18.68 12.16
N GLY A 162 -16.54 17.97 12.40
CA GLY A 162 -17.88 18.56 12.38
C GLY A 162 -18.04 19.69 13.41
N LEU A 163 -17.53 19.50 14.63
CA LEU A 163 -17.52 20.55 15.66
C LEU A 163 -16.71 21.77 15.24
N LEU A 164 -15.53 21.56 14.65
CA LEU A 164 -14.69 22.63 14.14
C LEU A 164 -15.43 23.42 13.04
N CYS A 165 -16.08 22.71 12.12
CA CYS A 165 -16.86 23.32 11.05
C CYS A 165 -17.97 24.23 11.60
N ILE A 166 -18.82 23.70 12.49
CA ILE A 166 -19.92 24.47 13.09
C ILE A 166 -19.36 25.66 13.88
N ALA A 167 -18.31 25.47 14.68
CA ALA A 167 -17.72 26.54 15.47
C ALA A 167 -17.20 27.69 14.60
N LEU A 168 -16.55 27.39 13.47
CA LEU A 168 -16.03 28.40 12.55
C LEU A 168 -17.16 29.17 11.85
N HIS A 169 -18.21 28.50 11.39
CA HIS A 169 -19.37 29.15 10.76
C HIS A 169 -20.19 29.99 11.76
N LEU A 170 -20.21 29.62 13.03
CA LEU A 170 -20.81 30.40 14.12
C LEU A 170 -19.88 31.51 14.67
N ASN A 171 -18.67 31.69 14.12
CA ASN A 171 -17.65 32.64 14.61
C ASN A 171 -17.25 32.41 16.09
N LYS A 172 -17.31 31.17 16.58
CA LYS A 172 -16.89 30.75 17.92
C LYS A 172 -15.40 30.45 17.98
N PHE A 173 -14.58 31.47 17.75
CA PHE A 173 -13.14 31.28 17.56
C PHE A 173 -12.44 30.67 18.79
N SER A 174 -12.85 31.01 20.02
CA SER A 174 -12.25 30.42 21.23
C SER A 174 -12.54 28.92 21.33
N GLU A 175 -13.76 28.49 21.01
CA GLU A 175 -14.12 27.08 20.98
C GLU A 175 -13.43 26.36 19.82
N ALA A 176 -13.36 27.00 18.65
CA ALA A 176 -12.67 26.47 17.49
C ALA A 176 -11.18 26.23 17.77
N ASP A 177 -10.49 27.16 18.43
CA ASP A 177 -9.09 26.99 18.86
C ASP A 177 -8.92 25.80 19.81
N GLY A 178 -9.86 25.63 20.74
CA GLY A 178 -9.88 24.50 21.67
C GLY A 178 -10.11 23.16 20.96
N ILE A 179 -11.03 23.10 20.00
CA ILE A 179 -11.28 21.92 19.17
C ILE A 179 -10.06 21.62 18.30
N MET A 180 -9.46 22.62 17.66
CA MET A 180 -8.29 22.45 16.82
C MET A 180 -7.09 21.95 17.63
N THR A 181 -6.90 22.43 18.87
CA THR A 181 -5.87 21.91 19.78
C THR A 181 -6.07 20.42 20.08
N ARG A 182 -7.31 19.97 20.29
CA ARG A 182 -7.64 18.55 20.47
C ARG A 182 -7.37 17.74 19.21
N ILE A 183 -7.69 18.28 18.04
CA ILE A 183 -7.40 17.63 16.75
C ILE A 183 -5.88 17.47 16.57
N VAL A 184 -5.09 18.48 16.89
CA VAL A 184 -3.62 18.44 16.80
C VAL A 184 -3.03 17.31 17.65
N SER A 185 -3.54 17.08 18.86
CA SER A 185 -3.03 16.00 19.73
C SER A 185 -3.29 14.59 19.20
N ARG A 186 -4.20 14.43 18.23
CA ARG A 186 -4.57 13.15 17.63
C ARG A 186 -4.59 13.20 16.10
N LEU A 187 -3.70 14.00 15.51
CA LEU A 187 -3.71 14.26 14.07
C LEU A 187 -3.45 12.99 13.23
N ASP A 188 -2.81 11.99 13.84
CA ASP A 188 -2.51 10.68 13.25
C ASP A 188 -3.68 9.69 13.33
N ALA A 189 -4.73 10.04 14.10
CA ALA A 189 -5.89 9.19 14.24
C ALA A 189 -6.60 9.00 12.89
N ASN A 190 -7.23 7.84 12.74
CA ASN A 190 -7.82 7.40 11.48
C ASN A 190 -8.66 8.50 10.80
N LYS A 191 -8.27 8.88 9.58
CA LYS A 191 -8.92 9.90 8.73
C LYS A 191 -8.92 11.35 9.24
N GLN A 192 -8.28 11.65 10.36
CA GLN A 192 -8.32 12.98 10.97
C GLN A 192 -7.82 14.09 10.03
N SER A 193 -6.68 13.88 9.37
CA SER A 193 -6.09 14.84 8.42
C SER A 193 -6.92 14.99 7.14
N GLU A 194 -7.47 13.89 6.63
CA GLU A 194 -8.30 13.85 5.43
C GLU A 194 -9.56 14.71 5.61
N TYR A 195 -10.30 14.51 6.72
CA TYR A 195 -11.51 15.26 7.00
C TYR A 195 -11.27 16.75 7.23
N LEU A 196 -10.11 17.14 7.78
CA LEU A 196 -9.76 18.56 7.94
C LEU A 196 -9.69 19.30 6.60
N THR A 197 -9.33 18.63 5.51
CA THR A 197 -9.24 19.27 4.19
C THR A 197 -10.59 19.76 3.67
N TYR A 198 -11.70 19.26 4.22
CA TYR A 198 -13.07 19.60 3.81
C TYR A 198 -13.61 20.85 4.50
N ILE A 199 -12.93 21.39 5.51
CA ILE A 199 -13.42 22.54 6.27
C ILE A 199 -12.92 23.83 5.63
N ARG A 200 -13.69 24.41 4.71
CA ARG A 200 -13.31 25.60 3.95
C ARG A 200 -12.82 26.77 4.83
N PRO A 201 -13.52 27.16 5.92
CA PRO A 201 -13.05 28.27 6.77
C PRO A 201 -11.72 27.98 7.51
N ALA A 202 -11.37 26.71 7.71
CA ALA A 202 -10.14 26.33 8.43
C ALA A 202 -8.88 26.62 7.61
N TRP A 203 -8.98 26.66 6.27
CA TRP A 203 -7.83 26.91 5.39
C TRP A 203 -7.15 28.23 5.68
N LYS A 204 -7.89 29.34 5.71
CA LYS A 204 -7.31 30.66 6.03
C LYS A 204 -6.93 30.77 7.51
N GLN A 205 -7.77 30.25 8.40
CA GLN A 205 -7.61 30.43 9.84
C GLN A 205 -6.41 29.65 10.41
N TYR A 206 -6.26 28.37 10.08
CA TYR A 206 -5.32 27.47 10.75
C TYR A 206 -4.20 26.94 9.84
N PHE A 207 -4.47 26.77 8.55
CA PHE A 207 -3.55 26.08 7.66
C PHE A 207 -2.58 27.06 6.98
N LEU A 208 -3.12 28.02 6.23
CA LEU A 208 -2.34 29.03 5.50
C LEU A 208 -1.70 30.07 6.43
N SER A 209 -2.23 30.22 7.64
CA SER A 209 -1.62 31.08 8.67
C SER A 209 -0.34 30.47 9.26
N GLY A 210 -0.09 29.17 9.04
CA GLY A 210 1.00 28.41 9.68
C GLY A 210 0.69 27.98 11.12
N TRP A 211 -0.50 28.29 11.66
CA TRP A 211 -0.87 27.94 13.04
C TRP A 211 -0.72 26.44 13.31
N LEU A 212 -1.18 25.59 12.37
CA LEU A 212 -1.10 24.13 12.52
C LEU A 212 0.35 23.65 12.59
N ARG A 213 1.20 24.10 11.66
CA ARG A 213 2.63 23.80 11.65
C ARG A 213 3.30 24.18 12.97
N ASP A 214 3.04 25.39 13.44
CA ASP A 214 3.65 25.93 14.65
C ASP A 214 3.21 25.15 15.90
N LYS A 215 1.96 24.65 15.93
CA LYS A 215 1.44 23.81 17.02
C LYS A 215 2.00 22.41 17.03
N ILE A 216 2.24 21.83 15.86
CA ILE A 216 2.86 20.50 15.73
C ILE A 216 4.37 20.57 16.02
N GLY A 217 4.99 21.74 15.82
CA GLY A 217 6.41 21.98 16.10
C GLY A 217 7.34 21.39 15.04
N VAL A 218 6.93 21.37 13.77
CA VAL A 218 7.78 20.95 12.64
C VAL A 218 8.41 22.18 12.00
N SER A 219 9.70 22.10 11.71
CA SER A 219 10.40 23.21 11.09
C SER A 219 10.06 23.37 9.60
N ASP A 220 10.24 24.60 9.11
CA ASP A 220 10.01 24.94 7.71
C ASP A 220 10.92 24.15 6.75
N ASP A 221 12.17 23.90 7.18
CA ASP A 221 13.20 23.18 6.43
C ASP A 221 12.92 21.68 6.37
N GLU A 222 12.50 21.05 7.49
CA GLU A 222 12.08 19.65 7.50
C GLU A 222 10.93 19.40 6.51
N LEU A 223 9.97 20.33 6.44
CA LEU A 223 8.85 20.23 5.52
C LEU A 223 9.25 20.41 4.06
N LYS A 224 10.20 21.31 3.77
CA LYS A 224 10.75 21.47 2.41
C LYS A 224 11.47 20.22 1.93
N GLN A 225 12.35 19.66 2.77
CA GLN A 225 13.05 18.42 2.45
C GLN A 225 12.08 17.26 2.22
N TYR A 226 11.04 17.16 3.04
CA TYR A 226 10.01 16.15 2.84
C TYR A 226 9.22 16.38 1.54
N ALA A 227 8.86 17.63 1.23
CA ALA A 227 8.14 17.92 0.00
C ALA A 227 8.97 17.66 -1.26
N GLU A 228 10.26 17.99 -1.24
CA GLU A 228 11.21 17.62 -2.30
C GLU A 228 11.30 16.11 -2.47
N PHE A 229 11.39 15.36 -1.37
CA PHE A 229 11.37 13.89 -1.39
C PHE A 229 10.09 13.35 -2.05
N VAL A 230 8.91 13.82 -1.64
CA VAL A 230 7.62 13.40 -2.22
C VAL A 230 7.58 13.72 -3.72
N ARG A 231 7.95 14.95 -4.08
CA ARG A 231 7.96 15.43 -5.46
C ARG A 231 8.87 14.57 -6.35
N ASP A 232 10.11 14.39 -5.93
CA ASP A 232 11.13 13.71 -6.74
C ASP A 232 10.82 12.21 -6.86
N THR A 233 10.34 11.58 -5.77
CA THR A 233 9.90 10.17 -5.78
C THR A 233 8.67 9.98 -6.66
N THR A 234 7.69 10.90 -6.60
CA THR A 234 6.49 10.87 -7.46
C THR A 234 6.90 11.00 -8.92
N LYS A 235 7.75 11.97 -9.24
CA LYS A 235 8.25 12.21 -10.58
C LYS A 235 8.97 11.00 -11.14
N GLN A 236 9.92 10.46 -10.36
CA GLN A 236 10.65 9.26 -10.73
C GLN A 236 9.70 8.11 -11.03
N ARG A 237 8.73 7.84 -10.13
CA ARG A 237 7.79 6.74 -10.32
C ARG A 237 6.89 6.93 -11.55
N LEU A 238 6.41 8.13 -11.82
CA LEU A 238 5.53 8.40 -12.96
C LEU A 238 6.29 8.42 -14.31
N GLN A 239 7.55 8.90 -14.32
CA GLN A 239 8.37 9.00 -15.54
C GLN A 239 9.10 7.69 -15.88
N ASP A 240 9.74 7.07 -14.89
CA ASP A 240 10.57 5.89 -15.09
C ASP A 240 9.80 4.58 -14.95
N GLY A 241 8.59 4.64 -14.38
CA GLY A 241 7.76 3.48 -14.05
C GLY A 241 8.10 2.87 -12.69
N ARG A 242 7.47 1.74 -12.38
CA ARG A 242 7.70 0.99 -11.13
C ARG A 242 9.16 0.54 -11.06
N LEU A 243 9.82 0.84 -9.96
CA LEU A 243 11.10 0.22 -9.64
C LEU A 243 10.81 -1.24 -9.27
N ARG A 244 11.36 -2.22 -9.99
CA ARG A 244 11.15 -3.61 -9.64
C ARG A 244 12.12 -4.00 -8.54
N ALA A 245 11.67 -4.81 -7.59
CA ALA A 245 12.55 -5.33 -6.54
C ALA A 245 13.79 -6.02 -7.14
N SER A 246 13.62 -6.77 -8.23
CA SER A 246 14.73 -7.41 -8.95
C SER A 246 15.77 -6.43 -9.51
N ASP A 247 15.38 -5.19 -9.84
CA ASP A 247 16.31 -4.15 -10.29
C ASP A 247 17.10 -3.55 -9.12
N VAL A 248 16.48 -3.40 -7.93
CA VAL A 248 17.13 -2.92 -6.70
C VAL A 248 18.26 -3.86 -6.27
N PHE A 249 18.00 -5.16 -6.32
CA PHE A 249 18.94 -6.19 -5.88
C PHE A 249 19.75 -6.78 -7.03
N LYS A 250 19.73 -6.17 -8.22
CA LYS A 250 20.42 -6.70 -9.39
C LYS A 250 21.92 -6.85 -9.13
N GLY A 251 22.43 -8.07 -9.33
CA GLY A 251 23.85 -8.39 -9.17
C GLY A 251 24.34 -8.59 -7.73
N ARG A 252 23.48 -8.41 -6.71
CA ARG A 252 23.85 -8.70 -5.31
C ARG A 252 23.91 -10.22 -5.05
N PRO A 253 24.92 -10.77 -4.37
CA PRO A 253 24.90 -12.20 -4.01
C PRO A 253 23.66 -12.61 -3.19
N LEU A 254 23.13 -13.82 -3.38
CA LEU A 254 21.98 -14.31 -2.58
C LEU A 254 22.29 -14.30 -1.08
N VAL A 255 23.53 -14.61 -0.70
CA VAL A 255 23.98 -14.58 0.70
C VAL A 255 23.79 -13.19 1.33
N GLU A 256 24.11 -12.11 0.62
CA GLU A 256 23.91 -10.75 1.15
C GLU A 256 22.43 -10.42 1.32
N MET A 257 21.59 -10.86 0.38
CA MET A 257 20.14 -10.66 0.46
C MET A 257 19.55 -11.39 1.68
N LEU A 258 20.03 -12.59 1.99
CA LEU A 258 19.59 -13.37 3.15
C LEU A 258 20.07 -12.77 4.47
N GLU A 259 21.31 -12.31 4.55
CA GLU A 259 21.83 -11.60 5.73
C GLU A 259 21.06 -10.29 6.01
N GLU A 260 20.60 -9.63 4.96
CA GLU A 260 19.79 -8.42 5.05
C GLU A 260 18.36 -8.73 5.54
N LEU A 261 17.72 -9.74 4.97
CA LEU A 261 16.41 -10.22 5.40
C LEU A 261 16.41 -10.68 6.87
N ASP A 262 17.44 -11.42 7.28
CA ASP A 262 17.64 -11.87 8.67
C ASP A 262 17.71 -10.68 9.63
N ARG A 263 18.58 -9.71 9.32
CA ARG A 263 18.75 -8.49 10.12
C ARG A 263 17.47 -7.64 10.19
N ASN A 264 16.79 -7.47 9.06
CA ASN A 264 15.57 -6.67 8.98
C ASN A 264 14.41 -7.32 9.73
N THR A 265 14.37 -8.64 9.77
CA THR A 265 13.35 -9.38 10.51
C THR A 265 13.63 -9.34 12.01
N LEU A 266 14.86 -9.61 12.43
CA LEU A 266 15.22 -9.71 13.85
C LEU A 266 15.28 -8.37 14.60
N ARG A 267 15.23 -7.23 13.90
CA ARG A 267 15.14 -5.89 14.53
C ARG A 267 13.84 -5.69 15.31
N PHE A 268 12.84 -6.54 15.13
CA PHE A 268 11.52 -6.46 15.76
C PHE A 268 11.23 -7.69 16.64
N PRO A 269 11.96 -7.90 17.75
CA PRO A 269 11.80 -9.10 18.57
C PRO A 269 10.37 -9.25 19.14
N LYS A 270 9.68 -8.14 19.39
CA LYS A 270 8.29 -8.14 19.87
C LYS A 270 7.30 -8.76 18.89
N LEU A 271 7.56 -8.72 17.58
CA LEU A 271 6.67 -9.37 16.61
C LEU A 271 6.70 -10.89 16.77
N TYR A 272 7.84 -11.47 17.15
CA TYR A 272 7.90 -12.90 17.49
C TYR A 272 7.26 -13.20 18.84
N GLU A 273 7.34 -12.29 19.80
CA GLU A 273 6.65 -12.43 21.10
C GLU A 273 5.12 -12.42 20.93
N GLU A 274 4.62 -11.62 19.99
CA GLU A 274 3.18 -11.39 19.76
C GLU A 274 2.57 -12.35 18.73
N TYR A 275 3.31 -12.69 17.67
CA TYR A 275 2.83 -13.44 16.50
C TYR A 275 3.67 -14.67 16.14
N GLY A 276 4.76 -14.95 16.86
CA GLY A 276 5.63 -16.09 16.56
C GLY A 276 4.96 -17.40 16.93
N TYR A 277 4.50 -18.18 15.96
CA TYR A 277 4.17 -19.59 16.18
C TYR A 277 5.43 -20.45 15.94
N VAL A 278 5.74 -21.37 16.87
CA VAL A 278 6.86 -22.31 16.70
C VAL A 278 6.39 -23.52 15.89
N THR A 279 6.97 -23.70 14.71
CA THR A 279 7.16 -25.03 14.10
C THR A 279 8.68 -25.29 14.05
N ASP A 280 9.25 -25.63 15.21
CA ASP A 280 10.64 -26.07 15.32
C ASP A 280 10.75 -27.50 14.76
N ASP A 281 11.19 -27.59 13.51
CA ASP A 281 11.62 -28.87 12.90
C ASP A 281 13.15 -28.94 12.71
N ASP A 282 13.92 -28.03 13.32
CA ASP A 282 15.39 -28.14 13.30
C ASP A 282 15.99 -28.58 14.64
N ASP A 283 15.20 -28.56 15.73
CA ASP A 283 15.55 -29.20 17.00
C ASP A 283 14.56 -30.34 17.26
N GLU A 284 14.99 -31.56 16.96
CA GLU A 284 14.27 -32.83 17.21
C GLU A 284 14.01 -33.13 18.71
N GLN A 285 14.03 -32.13 19.61
CA GLN A 285 13.79 -32.31 21.04
C GLN A 285 13.09 -31.13 21.72
N THR A 286 11.91 -30.72 21.26
CA THR A 286 10.87 -30.28 22.22
C THR A 286 9.45 -30.53 21.69
N GLU A 287 9.06 -31.81 21.58
CA GLU A 287 7.63 -32.16 21.63
C GLU A 287 7.11 -31.80 23.04
N GLY A 288 6.59 -30.59 23.20
CA GLY A 288 6.12 -30.07 24.47
C GLY A 288 5.02 -29.02 24.30
N GLN A 289 3.82 -29.47 23.92
CA GLN A 289 2.54 -28.78 24.14
C GLN A 289 2.50 -27.26 23.87
N ALA A 290 2.53 -26.85 22.61
CA ALA A 290 2.12 -25.50 22.21
C ALA A 290 0.59 -25.42 22.10
N GLY A 291 -0.08 -25.29 23.25
CA GLY A 291 -1.53 -25.11 23.35
C GLY A 291 -1.98 -24.36 24.61
N GLY A 292 -1.08 -23.61 25.25
CA GLY A 292 -1.37 -22.87 26.48
C GLY A 292 -0.86 -21.42 26.41
N GLN A 293 -1.63 -20.49 26.96
CA GLN A 293 -1.46 -19.03 26.97
C GLN A 293 -0.16 -18.49 27.63
N ASN A 294 0.88 -19.32 27.82
CA ASN A 294 2.10 -18.96 28.55
C ASN A 294 3.41 -19.39 27.84
N ALA A 295 3.38 -19.69 26.54
CA ALA A 295 4.62 -19.86 25.79
C ALA A 295 5.33 -18.49 25.67
N ILE A 296 6.43 -18.31 26.39
CA ILE A 296 7.30 -17.15 26.20
C ILE A 296 8.05 -17.37 24.88
N PHE A 297 7.52 -16.81 23.80
CA PHE A 297 8.17 -16.87 22.50
C PHE A 297 9.45 -16.03 22.55
N THR A 298 10.60 -16.71 22.45
CA THR A 298 11.88 -16.02 22.38
C THR A 298 12.24 -15.85 20.92
N ALA A 299 12.53 -14.62 20.48
CA ALA A 299 12.94 -14.36 19.11
C ALA A 299 14.16 -15.24 18.73
N PRO A 300 14.17 -15.87 17.55
CA PRO A 300 15.28 -16.71 17.15
C PRO A 300 16.56 -15.87 16.96
N LYS A 301 17.72 -16.51 17.04
CA LYS A 301 19.01 -15.84 16.78
C LYS A 301 19.26 -15.56 15.29
N THR A 302 18.60 -16.32 14.43
CA THR A 302 18.64 -16.25 12.97
C THR A 302 17.33 -16.82 12.44
N ILE A 303 16.79 -16.23 11.37
CA ILE A 303 15.68 -16.78 10.60
C ILE A 303 16.14 -17.86 9.61
N LEU A 304 17.42 -17.87 9.28
CA LEU A 304 18.02 -18.80 8.32
C LEU A 304 18.18 -20.18 8.96
N ARG A 305 17.75 -21.22 8.25
CA ARG A 305 17.85 -22.62 8.66
C ARG A 305 19.18 -23.22 8.20
N THR A 306 19.53 -24.37 8.76
CA THR A 306 20.69 -25.14 8.31
C THR A 306 20.60 -25.40 6.80
N PRO A 307 21.65 -25.15 6.00
CA PRO A 307 21.59 -25.35 4.55
C PRO A 307 21.23 -26.76 4.11
N ALA A 308 20.51 -26.89 3.00
CA ALA A 308 20.20 -28.19 2.41
C ALA A 308 21.44 -28.79 1.75
N THR A 309 21.62 -30.10 1.90
CA THR A 309 22.69 -30.80 1.19
C THR A 309 22.34 -31.00 -0.28
N THR A 310 23.34 -31.08 -1.15
CA THR A 310 23.14 -31.41 -2.58
C THR A 310 22.41 -32.74 -2.77
N ALA A 311 22.64 -33.72 -1.89
CA ALA A 311 21.95 -35.00 -1.93
C ALA A 311 20.44 -34.84 -1.66
N ARG A 312 20.09 -33.97 -0.71
CA ARG A 312 18.69 -33.68 -0.35
C ARG A 312 17.95 -32.97 -1.47
N ILE A 313 18.58 -31.98 -2.10
CA ILE A 313 18.02 -31.28 -3.26
C ILE A 313 17.74 -32.28 -4.39
N LYS A 314 18.68 -33.17 -4.69
CA LYS A 314 18.52 -34.20 -5.73
C LYS A 314 17.41 -35.20 -5.43
N GLU A 315 17.24 -35.58 -4.16
CA GLU A 315 16.14 -36.45 -3.73
C GLU A 315 14.78 -35.77 -4.00
N VAL A 316 14.68 -34.47 -3.72
CA VAL A 316 13.47 -33.68 -4.01
C VAL A 316 13.23 -33.56 -5.51
N GLU A 317 14.24 -33.24 -6.32
CA GLU A 317 14.11 -33.20 -7.80
C GLU A 317 13.62 -34.54 -8.36
N LEU A 318 14.15 -35.66 -7.84
CA LEU A 318 13.71 -37.00 -8.24
C LEU A 318 12.24 -37.26 -7.87
N ARG A 319 11.82 -36.82 -6.67
CA ARG A 319 10.43 -36.95 -6.21
C ARG A 319 9.46 -36.07 -7.02
N LEU A 320 9.87 -34.85 -7.37
CA LEU A 320 9.08 -33.91 -8.18
C LEU A 320 9.08 -34.27 -9.68
N GLY A 321 9.97 -35.16 -10.12
CA GLY A 321 10.09 -35.55 -11.53
C GLY A 321 10.67 -34.45 -12.44
N CYS A 322 11.24 -33.39 -11.87
CA CYS A 322 11.83 -32.28 -12.61
C CYS A 322 13.02 -31.66 -11.85
N SER A 323 13.89 -30.96 -12.57
CA SER A 323 14.97 -30.19 -11.97
C SER A 323 14.45 -28.88 -11.39
N LEU A 324 14.95 -28.52 -10.20
CA LEU A 324 14.69 -27.23 -9.59
C LEU A 324 15.52 -26.15 -10.30
N PRO A 325 15.02 -24.89 -10.37
CA PRO A 325 15.80 -23.76 -10.88
C PRO A 325 17.14 -23.60 -10.16
N GLU A 326 18.19 -23.22 -10.88
CA GLU A 326 19.55 -23.09 -10.32
C GLU A 326 19.62 -22.06 -9.18
N ASP A 327 18.91 -20.94 -9.30
CA ASP A 327 18.86 -19.90 -8.26
C ASP A 327 18.09 -20.36 -7.01
N LEU A 328 17.06 -21.18 -7.16
CA LEU A 328 16.39 -21.83 -6.03
C LEU A 328 17.32 -22.85 -5.35
N LYS A 329 18.11 -23.61 -6.11
CA LYS A 329 19.10 -24.53 -5.55
C LYS A 329 20.22 -23.80 -4.81
N GLU A 330 20.68 -22.66 -5.33
CA GLU A 330 21.63 -21.78 -4.66
C GLU A 330 21.05 -21.28 -3.32
N PHE A 331 19.79 -20.82 -3.32
CA PHE A 331 19.09 -20.44 -2.08
C PHE A 331 19.08 -21.59 -1.06
N TYR A 332 18.64 -22.79 -1.45
CA TYR A 332 18.59 -23.93 -0.53
C TYR A 332 19.97 -24.38 -0.03
N ALA A 333 21.01 -24.22 -0.85
CA ALA A 333 22.40 -24.48 -0.46
C ALA A 333 22.97 -23.42 0.51
N LEU A 334 22.33 -22.25 0.64
CA LEU A 334 22.65 -21.22 1.63
C LEU A 334 21.79 -21.33 2.90
N THR A 335 20.53 -21.75 2.77
CA THR A 335 19.58 -21.93 3.87
C THR A 335 18.46 -22.89 3.46
N ASN A 336 18.13 -23.92 4.25
CA ASN A 336 17.03 -24.82 3.88
C ASN A 336 15.65 -24.21 4.19
N GLY A 337 15.30 -23.12 3.52
CA GLY A 337 14.13 -22.30 3.85
C GLY A 337 14.41 -21.31 5.00
N THR A 338 13.38 -20.66 5.52
CA THR A 338 13.49 -19.70 6.63
C THR A 338 12.52 -20.02 7.76
N ARG A 339 12.64 -19.31 8.87
CA ARG A 339 11.56 -19.10 9.85
C ARG A 339 10.66 -17.96 9.36
N LEU A 340 9.63 -17.61 10.15
CA LEU A 340 8.76 -16.46 9.87
C LEU A 340 9.59 -15.21 9.56
N VAL A 341 9.19 -14.43 8.56
CA VAL A 341 9.92 -13.24 8.11
C VAL A 341 9.05 -12.00 8.26
N VAL A 342 9.66 -10.84 8.52
CA VAL A 342 8.91 -9.58 8.44
C VAL A 342 8.74 -9.22 6.97
N SER A 343 7.49 -9.01 6.56
CA SER A 343 7.17 -8.61 5.19
C SER A 343 5.91 -7.74 5.19
N GLY A 344 5.92 -6.74 4.31
CA GLY A 344 4.79 -5.87 4.01
C GLY A 344 4.77 -4.54 4.77
N PRO A 345 3.89 -3.61 4.36
CA PRO A 345 3.80 -2.26 4.95
C PRO A 345 3.17 -2.23 6.34
N TYR A 346 2.57 -3.34 6.79
CA TYR A 346 2.06 -3.52 8.14
C TYR A 346 3.04 -4.45 8.85
N LEU A 347 3.70 -3.97 9.91
CA LEU A 347 4.65 -4.75 10.71
C LEU A 347 3.98 -6.07 11.17
N GLY A 348 4.27 -7.14 10.46
CA GLY A 348 3.71 -8.46 10.65
C GLY A 348 4.70 -9.54 10.26
N LEU A 349 4.51 -10.73 10.81
CA LEU A 349 5.27 -11.91 10.42
C LEU A 349 4.52 -12.66 9.33
N GLU A 350 5.14 -12.79 8.16
CA GLU A 350 4.67 -13.62 7.08
C GLU A 350 5.25 -15.04 7.16
N ARG A 351 4.53 -15.98 6.54
CA ARG A 351 4.88 -17.41 6.54
C ARG A 351 6.29 -17.64 5.97
N PRO A 352 7.01 -18.65 6.49
CA PRO A 352 8.39 -18.93 6.09
C PRO A 352 8.52 -19.34 4.63
N PHE A 353 9.73 -19.19 4.07
CA PHE A 353 10.12 -20.03 2.93
C PHE A 353 10.20 -21.49 3.42
N PRO A 354 9.44 -22.42 2.85
CA PRO A 354 9.42 -23.79 3.32
C PRO A 354 10.79 -24.46 3.08
N LYS A 355 11.08 -25.52 3.84
CA LYS A 355 12.22 -26.39 3.56
C LYS A 355 12.07 -27.02 2.18
N VAL A 356 13.17 -27.36 1.50
CA VAL A 356 13.16 -27.95 0.15
C VAL A 356 12.32 -29.23 0.09
N GLU A 357 12.22 -29.95 1.20
CA GLU A 357 11.49 -31.21 1.31
C GLU A 357 9.99 -31.06 1.39
N LEU A 358 9.52 -29.87 1.74
CA LEU A 358 8.11 -29.54 1.77
C LEU A 358 7.60 -29.08 0.40
N LEU A 359 8.50 -28.84 -0.56
CA LEU A 359 8.09 -28.62 -1.95
C LEU A 359 7.34 -29.84 -2.46
N LEU A 360 6.21 -29.60 -3.13
CA LEU A 360 5.36 -30.64 -3.67
C LEU A 360 4.90 -30.26 -5.07
N TRP A 361 4.67 -31.27 -5.89
CA TRP A 361 3.99 -31.10 -7.16
C TRP A 361 2.49 -31.19 -6.89
N GLU A 362 1.76 -30.14 -7.21
CA GLU A 362 0.32 -30.11 -6.99
C GLU A 362 -0.45 -30.10 -8.29
N GLU A 363 -1.31 -31.09 -8.41
CA GLU A 363 -2.31 -31.23 -9.46
C GLU A 363 -3.66 -31.38 -8.75
N SER A 364 -4.23 -30.26 -8.27
CA SER A 364 -5.55 -30.28 -7.65
C SER A 364 -6.61 -29.80 -8.66
N PRO A 365 -7.28 -30.72 -9.38
CA PRO A 365 -8.22 -30.35 -10.44
C PRO A 365 -9.46 -29.60 -9.93
N ASP A 366 -9.81 -29.73 -8.65
CA ASP A 366 -11.08 -29.21 -8.12
C ASP A 366 -11.03 -27.72 -7.79
N TRP A 367 -9.86 -27.20 -7.39
CA TRP A 367 -9.72 -25.79 -7.02
C TRP A 367 -8.69 -25.04 -7.88
N MET A 368 -7.56 -25.66 -8.26
CA MET A 368 -6.55 -24.96 -9.07
C MET A 368 -7.04 -24.63 -10.48
N SER A 369 -7.86 -25.50 -11.08
CA SER A 369 -8.40 -25.31 -12.44
C SER A 369 -9.33 -24.10 -12.57
N SER A 370 -9.82 -23.56 -11.45
CA SER A 370 -10.62 -22.34 -11.42
C SER A 370 -9.77 -21.06 -11.51
N TYR A 371 -8.45 -21.19 -11.36
CA TYR A 371 -7.52 -20.08 -11.43
C TYR A 371 -6.82 -20.02 -12.79
N GLN A 372 -6.45 -18.80 -13.17
CA GLN A 372 -5.80 -18.51 -14.43
C GLN A 372 -4.35 -18.08 -14.23
N LEU A 373 -3.48 -18.47 -15.16
CA LEU A 373 -2.12 -17.95 -15.23
C LEU A 373 -2.12 -16.63 -16.01
N GLU A 374 -2.12 -15.52 -15.27
CA GLU A 374 -2.02 -14.18 -15.84
C GLU A 374 -0.54 -13.77 -15.97
N LEU A 375 -0.13 -13.31 -17.16
CA LEU A 375 1.21 -12.75 -17.34
C LEU A 375 1.26 -11.25 -17.01
N LEU A 376 0.10 -10.59 -16.98
CA LEU A 376 -0.04 -9.20 -16.53
C LEU A 376 -1.00 -9.14 -15.34
N PRO A 377 -0.68 -9.83 -14.22
CA PRO A 377 -1.62 -10.02 -13.11
C PRO A 377 -2.10 -8.69 -12.52
N GLY A 378 -3.41 -8.53 -12.36
CA GLY A 378 -3.99 -7.32 -11.75
C GLY A 378 -3.92 -6.06 -12.64
N ALA A 379 -3.38 -6.17 -13.85
CA ALA A 379 -3.34 -5.06 -14.79
C ALA A 379 -4.74 -4.68 -15.27
N ARG A 380 -4.99 -3.37 -15.39
CA ARG A 380 -6.23 -2.86 -15.99
C ARG A 380 -6.09 -2.86 -17.50
N LEU A 381 -6.62 -3.91 -18.12
CA LEU A 381 -6.60 -4.09 -19.57
C LEU A 381 -7.80 -3.40 -20.24
N SER A 382 -7.60 -2.83 -21.42
CA SER A 382 -8.66 -2.21 -22.23
C SER A 382 -9.64 -3.24 -22.82
N ALA A 383 -9.20 -4.48 -22.97
CA ALA A 383 -10.01 -5.62 -23.39
C ALA A 383 -9.74 -6.79 -22.43
N SER A 384 -10.76 -7.60 -22.16
CA SER A 384 -10.61 -8.80 -21.34
C SER A 384 -9.73 -9.81 -22.07
N ILE A 385 -8.66 -10.27 -21.42
CA ILE A 385 -7.84 -11.38 -21.91
C ILE A 385 -8.32 -12.64 -21.20
N GLU A 386 -8.69 -13.67 -21.97
CA GLU A 386 -9.05 -14.99 -21.44
C GLU A 386 -7.77 -15.79 -21.20
N TRP A 387 -7.21 -15.65 -20.00
CA TRP A 387 -6.01 -16.35 -19.58
C TRP A 387 -6.25 -17.87 -19.45
N PRO A 388 -5.25 -18.72 -19.73
CA PRO A 388 -5.41 -20.15 -19.59
C PRO A 388 -5.55 -20.56 -18.12
N ASN A 389 -6.44 -21.52 -17.85
CA ASN A 389 -6.59 -22.12 -16.53
C ASN A 389 -5.35 -22.94 -16.16
N ILE A 390 -5.06 -23.02 -14.86
CA ILE A 390 -3.97 -23.83 -14.33
C ILE A 390 -4.43 -25.29 -14.25
N ASP A 391 -4.27 -26.03 -15.35
CA ASP A 391 -4.79 -27.40 -15.53
C ASP A 391 -3.72 -28.51 -15.46
N CYS A 392 -2.44 -28.17 -15.53
CA CYS A 392 -1.33 -29.13 -15.58
C CYS A 392 -0.53 -29.26 -14.27
N GLY A 393 -0.97 -28.58 -13.20
CA GLY A 393 -0.24 -28.50 -11.94
C GLY A 393 1.07 -27.72 -11.98
N GLY A 394 1.75 -27.61 -10.84
CA GLY A 394 3.03 -26.92 -10.70
C GLY A 394 3.72 -27.23 -9.38
N ILE A 395 4.95 -26.75 -9.20
CA ILE A 395 5.63 -26.89 -7.90
C ILE A 395 5.04 -25.84 -6.95
N ALA A 396 4.44 -26.31 -5.87
CA ALA A 396 3.92 -25.51 -4.78
C ALA A 396 5.04 -25.21 -3.76
N MET A 397 5.19 -23.93 -3.42
CA MET A 397 6.05 -23.46 -2.34
C MET A 397 5.21 -22.72 -1.29
N TYR A 398 4.52 -23.51 -0.46
CA TYR A 398 3.76 -23.04 0.69
C TYR A 398 3.57 -24.19 1.71
N GLU A 399 3.16 -23.89 2.94
CA GLU A 399 2.87 -24.91 3.95
C GLU A 399 1.50 -25.57 3.69
N ASN A 400 1.46 -26.88 3.52
CA ASN A 400 0.28 -27.65 3.12
C ASN A 400 -0.76 -27.85 4.26
N ASP A 401 -0.95 -26.87 5.13
CA ASP A 401 -1.98 -26.89 6.18
C ASP A 401 -3.35 -26.39 5.68
N GLY A 402 -3.43 -25.96 4.41
CA GLY A 402 -4.65 -25.47 3.78
C GLY A 402 -5.12 -24.09 4.28
N GLN A 403 -4.31 -23.39 5.10
CA GLN A 403 -4.65 -22.08 5.67
C GLN A 403 -3.72 -20.97 5.17
N GLY A 404 -3.01 -21.19 4.06
CA GLY A 404 -2.20 -20.17 3.40
C GLY A 404 -3.08 -19.08 2.78
N THR A 405 -2.75 -17.82 3.05
CA THR A 405 -3.35 -16.65 2.36
C THR A 405 -2.53 -16.22 1.14
N LYS A 406 -1.32 -16.76 0.98
CA LYS A 406 -0.44 -16.56 -0.19
C LYS A 406 0.16 -17.89 -0.62
N TYR A 407 0.11 -18.17 -1.91
CA TYR A 407 0.65 -19.37 -2.56
C TYR A 407 1.70 -18.92 -3.58
N LEU A 408 2.84 -19.61 -3.63
CA LEU A 408 3.82 -19.41 -4.68
C LEU A 408 3.96 -20.68 -5.51
N TRP A 409 3.79 -20.54 -6.82
CA TRP A 409 3.80 -21.62 -7.79
C TRP A 409 4.94 -21.46 -8.75
N TYR A 410 5.61 -22.54 -9.11
CA TYR A 410 6.53 -22.56 -10.24
C TYR A 410 5.87 -23.27 -11.43
N PHE A 411 5.78 -22.56 -12.55
CA PHE A 411 5.20 -23.04 -13.80
C PHE A 411 6.24 -23.04 -14.94
N GLN A 412 6.12 -24.01 -15.83
CA GLN A 412 6.95 -24.15 -17.02
C GLN A 412 6.19 -24.88 -18.14
N GLY A 413 6.73 -24.89 -19.36
CA GLY A 413 6.20 -25.71 -20.45
C GLY A 413 4.87 -25.22 -21.01
N GLU A 414 3.94 -26.14 -21.28
CA GLU A 414 2.75 -25.91 -22.12
C GLU A 414 1.85 -24.78 -21.59
N LEU A 415 1.59 -24.73 -20.28
CA LEU A 415 0.73 -23.69 -19.68
C LEU A 415 1.31 -22.28 -19.89
N LEU A 416 2.63 -22.12 -19.71
CA LEU A 416 3.30 -20.84 -19.93
C LEU A 416 3.30 -20.45 -21.41
N GLU A 417 3.52 -21.41 -22.33
CA GLU A 417 3.42 -21.16 -23.77
C GLU A 417 2.00 -20.76 -24.21
N LYS A 418 0.96 -21.38 -23.63
CA LYS A 418 -0.44 -20.98 -23.82
C LYS A 418 -0.66 -19.53 -23.36
N ALA A 419 -0.20 -19.18 -22.16
CA ALA A 419 -0.37 -17.84 -21.62
C ALA A 419 0.34 -16.77 -22.47
N LYS A 420 1.56 -17.07 -22.95
CA LYS A 420 2.31 -16.20 -23.88
C LYS A 420 1.56 -16.02 -25.19
N SER A 421 1.08 -17.12 -25.78
CA SER A 421 0.31 -17.09 -27.03
C SER A 421 -0.99 -16.29 -26.91
N THR A 422 -1.69 -16.43 -25.78
CA THR A 422 -2.89 -15.64 -25.47
C THR A 422 -2.60 -14.15 -25.44
N LEU A 423 -1.52 -13.74 -24.77
CA LEU A 423 -1.12 -12.32 -24.70
C LEU A 423 -0.66 -11.78 -26.07
N GLU A 424 0.09 -12.56 -26.85
CA GLU A 424 0.48 -12.18 -28.20
C GLU A 424 -0.71 -12.03 -29.15
N LYS A 425 -1.70 -12.93 -29.03
CA LYS A 425 -2.95 -12.81 -29.77
C LYS A 425 -3.68 -11.52 -29.41
N ALA A 426 -3.86 -11.25 -28.12
CA ALA A 426 -4.49 -10.02 -27.64
C ALA A 426 -3.77 -8.76 -28.16
N TYR A 427 -2.43 -8.77 -28.19
CA TYR A 427 -1.64 -7.70 -28.78
C TYR A 427 -1.86 -7.53 -30.30
N SER A 428 -1.93 -8.65 -31.04
CA SER A 428 -2.14 -8.61 -32.49
C SER A 428 -3.54 -8.09 -32.89
N GLU A 429 -4.54 -8.37 -32.05
CA GLU A 429 -5.94 -7.99 -32.27
C GLU A 429 -6.28 -6.58 -31.75
N ALA A 430 -5.44 -6.02 -30.87
CA ALA A 430 -5.63 -4.69 -30.31
C ALA A 430 -5.43 -3.56 -31.35
N ALA A 431 -6.22 -2.49 -31.20
CA ALA A 431 -5.95 -1.22 -31.90
C ALA A 431 -4.68 -0.56 -31.35
N GLU A 432 -4.11 0.41 -32.08
CA GLU A 432 -2.86 1.08 -31.70
C GLU A 432 -2.84 1.65 -30.27
N PRO A 433 -3.90 2.29 -29.75
CA PRO A 433 -3.93 2.69 -28.34
C PRO A 433 -3.81 1.51 -27.37
N GLY A 434 -4.48 0.39 -27.66
CA GLY A 434 -4.42 -0.84 -26.85
C GLY A 434 -3.06 -1.52 -26.92
N LYS A 435 -2.40 -1.52 -28.08
CA LYS A 435 -1.03 -2.04 -28.22
C LYS A 435 -0.05 -1.27 -27.36
N ARG A 436 -0.12 0.07 -27.34
CA ARG A 436 0.73 0.90 -26.48
C ARG A 436 0.55 0.58 -25.00
N VAL A 437 -0.69 0.35 -24.56
CA VAL A 437 -0.99 -0.08 -23.18
C VAL A 437 -0.32 -1.42 -22.90
N LEU A 438 -0.46 -2.40 -23.80
CA LEU A 438 0.18 -3.71 -23.64
C LEU A 438 1.72 -3.64 -23.69
N ASP A 439 2.31 -2.81 -24.55
CA ASP A 439 3.75 -2.58 -24.59
C ASP A 439 4.27 -2.05 -23.25
N ASN A 440 3.57 -1.08 -22.66
CA ASN A 440 3.93 -0.51 -21.37
C ASN A 440 3.81 -1.56 -20.26
N LEU A 441 2.72 -2.32 -20.23
CA LEU A 441 2.53 -3.40 -19.25
C LEU A 441 3.57 -4.51 -19.41
N VAL A 442 3.90 -4.93 -20.63
CA VAL A 442 4.96 -5.93 -20.86
C VAL A 442 6.32 -5.41 -20.43
N LYS A 443 6.61 -4.13 -20.67
CA LYS A 443 7.83 -3.49 -20.15
C LYS A 443 7.85 -3.47 -18.63
N GLU A 444 6.72 -3.18 -17.99
CA GLU A 444 6.61 -3.12 -16.52
C GLU A 444 6.76 -4.49 -15.85
N TYR A 445 6.05 -5.51 -16.33
CA TYR A 445 6.04 -6.84 -15.72
C TYR A 445 7.23 -7.70 -16.18
N HIS A 446 7.66 -7.55 -17.42
CA HIS A 446 8.67 -8.42 -18.02
C HIS A 446 9.92 -7.71 -18.52
N GLY A 447 10.01 -6.38 -18.41
CA GLY A 447 11.14 -5.58 -18.93
C GLY A 447 11.09 -5.38 -20.45
N SER A 448 10.68 -6.40 -21.21
CA SER A 448 10.46 -6.29 -22.66
C SER A 448 9.71 -7.49 -23.23
N TRP A 449 9.12 -7.33 -24.43
CA TRP A 449 8.57 -8.45 -25.20
C TRP A 449 9.60 -9.54 -25.50
N ALA A 450 10.87 -9.17 -25.71
CA ALA A 450 11.93 -10.14 -25.97
C ALA A 450 12.19 -11.03 -24.74
N GLN A 451 12.21 -10.43 -23.54
CA GLN A 451 12.35 -11.18 -22.28
C GLN A 451 11.13 -12.07 -22.02
N LEU A 452 9.92 -11.55 -22.22
CA LEU A 452 8.68 -12.33 -22.11
C LEU A 452 8.68 -13.55 -23.05
N ARG A 453 9.02 -13.37 -24.33
CA ARG A 453 9.04 -14.48 -25.31
C ARG A 453 10.05 -15.56 -24.95
N ASN A 454 11.21 -15.16 -24.42
CA ASN A 454 12.28 -16.05 -23.99
C ASN A 454 12.04 -16.67 -22.60
N LEU A 455 10.96 -16.32 -21.91
CA LEU A 455 10.63 -16.86 -20.59
C LEU A 455 10.29 -18.36 -20.72
N GLN A 456 11.11 -19.20 -20.07
CA GLN A 456 10.95 -20.67 -20.08
C GLN A 456 10.16 -21.19 -18.89
N SER A 457 10.19 -20.44 -17.79
CA SER A 457 9.53 -20.74 -16.53
C SER A 457 9.20 -19.44 -15.80
N CYS A 458 8.25 -19.47 -14.89
CA CYS A 458 7.98 -18.36 -14.00
C CYS A 458 7.58 -18.84 -12.61
N TRP A 459 7.74 -17.96 -11.63
CA TRP A 459 7.06 -18.08 -10.35
C TRP A 459 5.81 -17.19 -10.36
N TYR A 460 4.71 -17.72 -9.87
CA TYR A 460 3.43 -17.06 -9.81
C TYR A 460 2.94 -17.02 -8.37
N GLN A 461 2.84 -15.81 -7.82
CA GLN A 461 2.26 -15.61 -6.49
C GLN A 461 0.76 -15.41 -6.62
N GLN A 462 0.03 -16.01 -5.69
CA GLN A 462 -1.42 -15.94 -5.63
C GLN A 462 -1.89 -15.65 -4.20
N GLY A 463 -2.73 -14.62 -4.01
CA GLY A 463 -3.35 -14.31 -2.73
C GLY A 463 -4.79 -14.82 -2.61
N TRP A 464 -5.20 -15.28 -1.42
CA TRP A 464 -6.59 -15.64 -1.14
C TRP A 464 -7.40 -14.40 -0.72
N GLY A 465 -8.49 -14.11 -1.43
CA GLY A 465 -9.46 -13.07 -1.04
C GLY A 465 -9.06 -11.60 -1.31
N GLY A 466 -8.02 -11.31 -2.10
CA GLY A 466 -7.62 -9.92 -2.37
C GLY A 466 -6.51 -9.74 -3.43
N PRO A 467 -6.08 -8.48 -3.68
CA PRO A 467 -4.94 -8.19 -4.57
C PRO A 467 -3.65 -8.85 -4.03
N GLY A 468 -2.77 -9.29 -4.93
CA GLY A 468 -1.54 -10.01 -4.56
C GLY A 468 -1.05 -11.02 -5.59
N LEU A 469 -1.59 -10.99 -6.81
CA LEU A 469 -1.09 -11.77 -7.93
C LEU A 469 0.22 -11.14 -8.44
N ASN A 470 1.29 -11.92 -8.57
CA ASN A 470 2.55 -11.45 -9.16
C ASN A 470 3.18 -12.54 -10.01
N VAL A 471 3.92 -12.13 -11.03
CA VAL A 471 4.74 -13.02 -11.85
C VAL A 471 6.22 -12.63 -11.73
N PHE A 472 7.07 -13.61 -11.49
CA PHE A 472 8.52 -13.45 -11.35
C PHE A 472 9.22 -14.35 -12.35
N HIS A 473 10.35 -13.90 -12.92
CA HIS A 473 11.02 -14.67 -13.97
C HIS A 473 11.89 -15.79 -13.40
N ASN A 474 12.26 -15.66 -12.13
CA ASN A 474 13.12 -16.58 -11.40
C ASN A 474 12.84 -16.45 -9.88
N PHE A 475 13.40 -17.34 -9.06
CA PHE A 475 13.16 -17.33 -7.62
C PHE A 475 13.82 -16.10 -6.96
N ARG A 476 14.97 -15.69 -7.47
CA ARG A 476 15.68 -14.50 -7.00
C ARG A 476 14.85 -13.22 -7.12
N ASP A 477 14.05 -13.07 -8.17
CA ASP A 477 13.14 -11.93 -8.34
C ASP A 477 12.08 -11.89 -7.22
N TYR A 478 11.54 -13.05 -6.84
CA TYR A 478 10.63 -13.18 -5.70
C TYR A 478 11.33 -12.86 -4.38
N LEU A 479 12.51 -13.45 -4.14
CA LEU A 479 13.28 -13.15 -2.93
C LEU A 479 13.60 -11.65 -2.83
N SER A 480 13.91 -11.00 -3.95
CA SER A 480 14.15 -9.55 -4.00
C SER A 480 12.95 -8.76 -3.46
N LEU A 481 11.73 -9.16 -3.80
CA LEU A 481 10.51 -8.56 -3.26
C LEU A 481 10.42 -8.77 -1.74
N VAL A 482 10.64 -10.00 -1.26
CA VAL A 482 10.58 -10.30 0.18
C VAL A 482 11.62 -9.50 0.98
N VAL A 483 12.86 -9.40 0.49
CA VAL A 483 13.90 -8.57 1.13
C VAL A 483 13.50 -7.10 1.10
N LEU A 484 12.96 -6.62 -0.02
CA LEU A 484 12.50 -5.25 -0.13
C LEU A 484 11.39 -4.93 0.87
N GLU A 485 10.41 -5.82 0.98
CA GLU A 485 9.27 -5.66 1.86
C GLU A 485 9.67 -5.68 3.35
N SER A 486 10.76 -6.37 3.70
CA SER A 486 11.29 -6.38 5.08
C SER A 486 11.86 -5.04 5.56
N TYR A 487 12.09 -4.08 4.65
CA TYR A 487 12.55 -2.73 5.01
C TYR A 487 11.47 -1.88 5.63
N PHE A 488 10.22 -2.11 5.25
CA PHE A 488 9.04 -1.41 5.76
C PHE A 488 8.69 -1.95 7.16
#